data_AF-A0A520TU98-F1
#
_entry.id   AF-A0A520TU98-F1
#
_cell.length_a   1.000
_cell.length_b   1.000
_cell.length_c   1.000
_cell.angle_alpha   90.00
_cell.angle_beta   90.00
_cell.angle_gamma   90.00
#
_symmetry.space_group_name_H-M   'P 1'
#
loop_
_entity.id
_entity.type
_entity.pdbx_description
1 polymer ?
#
loop_
_entity_poly.entity_id
_entity_poly.type
_entity_poly.pdbx_seq_one_letter_code
_entity_poly.pdbx_strand_id
1 'polypeptide(L)'
;MSGEFIDVLVPVPLLEKFTYRLTKDLAKVELTRGVRLKVPFGNRDLIAIFWRFSDERKLPNKKYKYVKEVLDSRSLLTKKEIELAEWASKYYHYPLGEVITYFFPPSLRKGKEAKFKETVTWKISSKGEFLDLSSMNKAPNQKKALEILREEQGELSQFHLKVLGISSQTLSALYKKGLLKKKKVERLFLDTKRRPLSEERKLNSEQEMAIKEIKESFDLNNSFLINGVTGSGKTEVYLRTIKELIQQGKQALVLIPEIGLAPQTENRFKKIFGETVASFHSAKNERERLDVWLGAQRGLYKVIIGTRSSIFLPMKNLGIIVVDEEHDVSFKQSDRFRYSARDIALYRGKINKIPVLLASATPSAESIHNVAVGKHNLLKLERRATGADLPSFLPVNLKKKSLTEGFSEELLESIEDELNRNNQVLIFLNRRGYASSLICKSCGWVSNCERCDAHMTVHYNPKILLCHHCNNKKEVISICPSCKNNRFESFGLGTERVENFL
;
A
#
# COMPACT_ATOMS: atom_id res chain seq x y z
N MET A 1 -12.12 4.72 -40.95
CA MET A 1 -12.29 3.26 -41.09
C MET A 1 -12.35 2.67 -39.69
N SER A 2 -13.53 2.38 -39.17
CA SER A 2 -13.69 1.65 -37.90
C SER A 2 -13.31 0.19 -38.17
N GLY A 3 -12.15 -0.26 -37.67
CA GLY A 3 -11.72 -1.63 -37.85
C GLY A 3 -12.72 -2.60 -37.22
N GLU A 4 -13.13 -3.63 -37.95
CA GLU A 4 -14.08 -4.62 -37.41
C GLU A 4 -13.41 -5.52 -36.36
N PHE A 5 -12.07 -5.55 -36.34
CA PHE A 5 -11.28 -6.41 -35.47
C PHE A 5 -10.48 -5.60 -34.45
N ILE A 6 -10.47 -6.11 -33.22
CA ILE A 6 -9.76 -5.50 -32.09
C ILE A 6 -8.87 -6.51 -31.38
N ASP A 7 -7.70 -6.05 -30.92
CA ASP A 7 -6.85 -6.79 -30.00
C ASP A 7 -7.23 -6.41 -28.56
N VAL A 8 -7.42 -7.43 -27.72
CA VAL A 8 -7.75 -7.26 -26.30
C VAL A 8 -6.77 -8.01 -25.41
N LEU A 9 -6.60 -7.50 -24.20
CA LEU A 9 -5.87 -8.18 -23.13
C LEU A 9 -6.84 -9.01 -22.31
N VAL A 10 -6.65 -10.33 -22.31
CA VAL A 10 -7.45 -11.26 -21.51
C VAL A 10 -6.62 -11.62 -20.26
N PRO A 11 -7.22 -11.69 -19.05
CA PRO A 11 -6.51 -11.99 -17.81
C PRO A 11 -6.19 -13.49 -17.68
N VAL A 12 -5.27 -13.95 -18.53
CA VAL A 12 -4.77 -15.34 -18.59
C VAL A 12 -3.24 -15.30 -18.65
N PRO A 13 -2.55 -16.38 -18.22
CA PRO A 13 -1.08 -16.41 -18.14
C PRO A 13 -0.43 -16.60 -19.53
N LEU A 14 -0.81 -15.76 -20.50
CA LEU A 14 -0.32 -15.78 -21.87
C LEU A 14 0.16 -14.37 -22.25
N LEU A 15 1.34 -14.28 -22.84
CA LEU A 15 1.97 -13.00 -23.24
C LEU A 15 1.27 -12.35 -24.44
N GLU A 16 0.41 -13.10 -25.11
CA GLU A 16 -0.28 -12.69 -26.33
C GLU A 16 -1.50 -11.81 -26.06
N LYS A 17 -1.90 -11.09 -27.10
CA LYS A 17 -3.19 -10.40 -27.16
C LYS A 17 -4.13 -11.24 -27.98
N PHE A 18 -5.42 -11.16 -27.70
CA PHE A 18 -6.43 -11.94 -28.39
C PHE A 18 -7.24 -11.03 -29.32
N THR A 19 -7.43 -11.47 -30.56
CA THR A 19 -8.22 -10.72 -31.54
C THR A 19 -9.68 -11.16 -31.50
N TYR A 20 -10.59 -10.20 -31.48
CA TYR A 20 -12.05 -10.40 -31.53
C TYR A 20 -12.66 -9.50 -32.61
N ARG A 21 -13.87 -9.87 -33.07
CA ARG A 21 -14.65 -9.04 -33.99
C ARG A 21 -15.70 -8.22 -33.22
N LEU A 22 -15.95 -6.99 -33.65
CA LEU A 22 -17.04 -6.16 -33.17
C LEU A 22 -18.34 -6.51 -33.89
N THR A 23 -19.48 -6.46 -33.19
CA THR A 23 -20.80 -6.50 -33.84
C THR A 23 -21.07 -5.15 -34.51
N LYS A 24 -22.02 -5.09 -35.45
CA LYS A 24 -22.38 -3.85 -36.16
C LYS A 24 -22.77 -2.71 -35.21
N ASP A 25 -23.40 -3.04 -34.07
CA ASP A 25 -23.79 -2.05 -33.07
C ASP A 25 -22.59 -1.57 -32.24
N LEU A 26 -21.72 -2.49 -31.83
CA LEU A 26 -20.51 -2.14 -31.07
C LEU A 26 -19.47 -1.41 -31.91
N ALA A 27 -19.44 -1.61 -33.23
CA ALA A 27 -18.57 -0.89 -34.14
C ALA A 27 -18.85 0.63 -34.21
N LYS A 28 -20.02 1.07 -33.74
CA LYS A 28 -20.39 2.50 -33.64
C LYS A 28 -19.90 3.15 -32.35
N VAL A 29 -19.49 2.35 -31.35
CA VAL A 29 -19.00 2.85 -30.07
C VAL A 29 -17.55 3.30 -30.23
N GLU A 30 -17.24 4.51 -29.77
CA GLU A 30 -15.86 4.99 -29.74
C GLU A 30 -15.07 4.22 -28.67
N LEU A 31 -14.12 3.38 -29.10
CA LEU A 31 -13.28 2.60 -28.20
C LEU A 31 -11.94 3.28 -27.95
N THR A 32 -11.64 3.48 -26.67
CA THR A 32 -10.34 3.99 -26.21
C THR A 32 -9.58 2.91 -25.45
N ARG A 33 -8.27 2.78 -25.72
CA ARG A 33 -7.40 1.80 -25.08
C ARG A 33 -7.55 1.86 -23.56
N GLY A 34 -7.80 0.72 -22.93
CA GLY A 34 -8.08 0.62 -21.49
C GLY A 34 -9.56 0.40 -21.12
N VAL A 35 -10.49 0.52 -22.07
CA VAL A 35 -11.91 0.18 -21.87
C VAL A 35 -12.08 -1.31 -21.54
N ARG A 36 -12.93 -1.62 -20.55
CA ARG A 36 -13.27 -3.02 -20.21
C ARG A 36 -14.32 -3.56 -21.17
N LEU A 37 -14.11 -4.80 -21.60
CA LEU A 37 -14.98 -5.54 -22.50
C LEU A 37 -15.33 -6.90 -21.88
N LYS A 38 -16.54 -7.40 -22.13
CA LYS A 38 -16.89 -8.79 -21.86
C LYS A 38 -16.65 -9.61 -23.12
N VAL A 39 -15.81 -10.63 -23.04
CA VAL A 39 -15.47 -11.49 -24.19
C VAL A 39 -15.57 -12.98 -23.84
N PRO A 40 -15.97 -13.84 -24.79
CA PRO A 40 -15.94 -15.28 -24.60
C PRO A 40 -14.51 -15.81 -24.73
N PHE A 41 -14.07 -16.64 -23.78
CA PHE A 41 -12.74 -17.26 -23.78
C PHE A 41 -12.85 -18.73 -23.34
N GLY A 42 -12.61 -19.66 -24.28
CA GLY A 42 -12.97 -21.07 -24.08
C GLY A 42 -14.47 -21.23 -23.81
N ASN A 43 -14.81 -21.83 -22.67
CA ASN A 43 -16.19 -22.11 -22.21
C ASN A 43 -16.73 -21.07 -21.21
N ARG A 44 -16.02 -19.98 -20.96
CA ARG A 44 -16.40 -18.96 -19.97
C ARG A 44 -16.32 -17.56 -20.56
N ASP A 45 -16.96 -16.61 -19.88
CA ASP A 45 -16.81 -15.19 -20.18
C ASP A 45 -15.79 -14.55 -19.24
N LEU A 46 -14.92 -13.71 -19.81
CA LEU A 46 -13.91 -12.97 -19.07
C LEU A 46 -14.04 -11.48 -19.35
N ILE A 47 -13.58 -10.69 -18.38
CA ILE A 47 -13.41 -9.24 -18.56
C ILE A 47 -12.03 -9.01 -19.15
N ALA A 48 -12.01 -8.54 -20.40
CA ALA A 48 -10.81 -8.17 -21.13
C ALA A 48 -10.68 -6.65 -21.21
N ILE A 49 -9.48 -6.18 -21.57
CA ILE A 49 -9.22 -4.76 -21.78
C ILE A 49 -8.96 -4.50 -23.26
N PHE A 50 -9.70 -3.59 -23.87
CA PHE A 50 -9.44 -3.15 -25.24
C PHE A 50 -8.04 -2.55 -25.36
N TRP A 51 -7.26 -3.00 -26.35
CA TRP A 51 -5.89 -2.55 -26.55
C TRP A 51 -5.72 -1.67 -27.78
N ARG A 52 -6.14 -2.14 -28.94
CA ARG A 52 -6.04 -1.43 -30.22
C ARG A 52 -6.94 -2.09 -31.26
N PHE A 53 -7.21 -1.38 -32.34
CA PHE A 53 -7.72 -2.00 -33.56
C PHE A 53 -6.63 -2.88 -34.21
N SER A 54 -7.02 -4.04 -34.72
CA SER A 54 -6.12 -4.98 -35.38
C SER A 54 -5.89 -4.56 -36.83
N ASP A 55 -4.71 -4.86 -37.39
CA ASP A 55 -4.43 -4.69 -38.81
C ASP A 55 -5.01 -5.89 -39.57
N GLU A 56 -6.16 -5.70 -40.23
CA GLU A 56 -6.90 -6.77 -40.90
C GLU A 56 -6.06 -7.52 -41.93
N ARG A 57 -5.10 -6.85 -42.56
CA ARG A 57 -4.18 -7.46 -43.55
C ARG A 57 -3.25 -8.51 -42.96
N LYS A 58 -3.04 -8.49 -41.64
CA LYS A 58 -2.17 -9.42 -40.91
C LYS A 58 -2.96 -10.53 -40.21
N LEU A 59 -4.28 -10.51 -40.30
CA LEU A 59 -5.12 -11.49 -39.63
C LEU A 59 -5.15 -12.80 -40.42
N PRO A 60 -4.87 -13.95 -39.76
CA PRO A 60 -5.09 -15.25 -40.38
C PRO A 60 -6.53 -15.41 -40.87
N ASN A 61 -6.71 -16.11 -41.99
CA ASN A 61 -8.04 -16.45 -42.48
C ASN A 61 -8.68 -17.54 -41.59
N LYS A 62 -9.30 -17.12 -40.48
CA LYS A 62 -9.99 -18.00 -39.51
C LYS A 62 -11.24 -17.34 -38.95
N LYS A 63 -12.09 -18.13 -38.28
CA LYS A 63 -13.27 -17.62 -37.58
C LYS A 63 -12.86 -16.92 -36.27
N TYR A 64 -13.34 -15.69 -36.09
CA TYR A 64 -13.15 -14.89 -34.87
C TYR A 64 -14.43 -14.85 -34.05
N LYS A 65 -14.31 -14.96 -32.73
CA LYS A 65 -15.44 -14.74 -31.82
C LYS A 65 -15.76 -13.25 -31.72
N TYR A 66 -17.01 -12.93 -31.40
CA TYR A 66 -17.46 -11.55 -31.20
C TYR A 66 -17.26 -11.09 -29.76
N VAL A 67 -17.02 -9.80 -29.58
CA VAL A 67 -17.16 -9.12 -28.29
C VAL A 67 -18.63 -9.19 -27.86
N LYS A 68 -18.88 -9.55 -26.60
CA LYS A 68 -20.25 -9.65 -26.06
C LYS A 68 -20.79 -8.29 -25.60
N GLU A 69 -19.96 -7.50 -24.93
CA GLU A 69 -20.39 -6.26 -24.29
C GLU A 69 -19.22 -5.29 -24.13
N VAL A 70 -19.47 -3.99 -24.31
CA VAL A 70 -18.56 -2.89 -23.92
C VAL A 70 -19.05 -2.35 -22.57
N LEU A 71 -18.22 -2.46 -21.53
CA LEU A 71 -18.66 -2.18 -20.15
C LEU A 71 -18.47 -0.73 -19.72
N ASP A 72 -17.59 0.01 -20.38
CA ASP A 72 -17.29 1.40 -20.06
C ASP A 72 -17.35 2.26 -21.31
N SER A 73 -17.90 3.47 -21.18
CA SER A 73 -17.93 4.47 -22.25
C SER A 73 -16.55 5.08 -22.56
N ARG A 74 -15.61 4.97 -21.63
CA ARG A 74 -14.23 5.45 -21.76
C ARG A 74 -13.29 4.63 -20.90
N SER A 75 -12.00 4.66 -21.20
CA SER A 75 -11.00 4.03 -20.34
C SER A 75 -11.08 4.56 -18.91
N LEU A 76 -11.10 3.65 -17.94
CA LEU A 76 -11.00 4.00 -16.54
C LEU A 76 -9.54 4.20 -16.09
N LEU A 77 -8.56 3.87 -16.94
CA LEU A 77 -7.15 4.11 -16.71
C LEU A 77 -6.65 5.25 -17.61
N THR A 78 -5.79 6.10 -17.05
CA THR A 78 -5.05 7.13 -17.77
C THR A 78 -3.92 6.53 -18.61
N LYS A 79 -3.39 7.30 -19.56
CA LYS A 79 -2.23 6.90 -20.35
C LYS A 79 -1.03 6.50 -19.48
N LYS A 80 -0.82 7.21 -18.36
CA LYS A 80 0.28 6.96 -17.42
C LYS A 80 0.12 5.61 -16.70
N GLU A 81 -1.10 5.21 -16.34
CA GLU A 81 -1.35 3.90 -15.74
C GLU A 81 -1.16 2.76 -16.76
N ILE A 82 -1.57 2.98 -18.01
CA ILE A 82 -1.34 2.03 -19.10
C ILE A 82 0.17 1.85 -19.36
N GLU A 83 0.93 2.95 -19.41
CA GLU A 83 2.39 2.93 -19.55
C GLU A 83 3.06 2.21 -18.38
N LEU A 84 2.59 2.45 -17.15
CA LEU A 84 3.09 1.74 -15.96
C LEU A 84 2.82 0.24 -16.06
N ALA A 85 1.65 -0.18 -16.55
CA ALA A 85 1.31 -1.59 -16.74
C ALA A 85 2.21 -2.27 -17.80
N GLU A 86 2.48 -1.59 -18.91
CA GLU A 86 3.40 -2.08 -19.95
C GLU A 86 4.82 -2.23 -19.44
N TRP A 87 5.34 -1.21 -18.76
CA TRP A 87 6.67 -1.27 -18.17
C TRP A 87 6.77 -2.40 -17.15
N ALA A 88 5.77 -2.51 -16.26
CA ALA A 88 5.72 -3.54 -15.25
C ALA A 88 5.69 -4.96 -15.88
N SER A 89 4.87 -5.17 -16.90
CA SER A 89 4.81 -6.42 -17.64
C SER A 89 6.16 -6.77 -18.28
N LYS A 90 6.81 -5.80 -18.92
CA LYS A 90 8.10 -6.00 -19.58
C LYS A 90 9.22 -6.27 -18.58
N TYR A 91 9.33 -5.45 -17.53
CA TYR A 91 10.41 -5.53 -16.55
C TYR A 91 10.34 -6.83 -15.74
N TYR A 92 9.14 -7.20 -15.28
CA TYR A 92 8.94 -8.41 -14.48
C TYR A 92 8.61 -9.66 -15.32
N HIS A 93 8.64 -9.55 -16.66
CA HIS A 93 8.35 -10.64 -17.59
C HIS A 93 7.03 -11.35 -17.28
N TYR A 94 5.98 -10.58 -16.98
CA TYR A 94 4.68 -11.11 -16.57
C TYR A 94 3.59 -10.75 -17.60
N PRO A 95 2.66 -11.67 -17.93
CA PRO A 95 1.57 -11.41 -18.88
C PRO A 95 0.83 -10.10 -18.65
N LEU A 96 0.84 -9.21 -19.65
CA LEU A 96 0.23 -7.89 -19.54
C LEU A 96 -1.27 -7.96 -19.24
N GLY A 97 -1.95 -8.97 -19.77
CA GLY A 97 -3.37 -9.23 -19.47
C GLY A 97 -3.64 -9.54 -18.00
N GLU A 98 -2.68 -10.14 -17.28
CA GLU A 98 -2.77 -10.32 -15.84
C GLU A 98 -2.28 -9.09 -15.07
N VAL A 99 -1.17 -8.46 -15.49
CA VAL A 99 -0.64 -7.23 -14.84
C VAL A 99 -1.69 -6.14 -14.79
N ILE A 100 -2.39 -5.88 -15.89
CA ILE A 100 -3.37 -4.79 -15.97
C ILE A 100 -4.54 -4.99 -14.98
N THR A 101 -4.83 -6.22 -14.55
CA THR A 101 -5.87 -6.47 -13.54
C THR A 101 -5.54 -5.86 -12.18
N TYR A 102 -4.26 -5.67 -11.86
CA TYR A 102 -3.81 -5.07 -10.59
C TYR A 102 -4.23 -3.60 -10.48
N PHE A 103 -4.47 -2.93 -11.60
CA PHE A 103 -4.96 -1.55 -11.67
C PHE A 103 -6.45 -1.42 -11.38
N PHE A 104 -7.19 -2.53 -11.31
CA PHE A 104 -8.62 -2.55 -11.02
C PHE A 104 -8.91 -3.20 -9.65
N PRO A 105 -9.89 -2.71 -8.88
CA PRO A 105 -10.36 -3.38 -7.68
C PRO A 105 -11.16 -4.65 -8.05
N PRO A 106 -11.35 -5.60 -7.12
CA PRO A 106 -12.02 -6.87 -7.39
C PRO A 106 -13.40 -6.75 -8.06
N SER A 107 -14.19 -5.74 -7.69
CA SER A 107 -15.49 -5.45 -8.27
C SER A 107 -15.41 -5.15 -9.78
N LEU A 108 -14.46 -4.31 -10.21
CA LEU A 108 -14.29 -3.98 -11.62
C LEU A 108 -13.70 -5.13 -12.43
N ARG A 109 -12.87 -5.99 -11.82
CA ARG A 109 -12.38 -7.23 -12.46
C ARG A 109 -13.52 -8.22 -12.74
N LYS A 110 -14.57 -8.20 -11.93
CA LYS A 110 -15.81 -8.97 -12.12
C LYS A 110 -16.79 -8.34 -13.11
N GLY A 111 -16.44 -7.20 -13.72
CA GLY A 111 -17.27 -6.52 -14.70
C GLY A 111 -18.39 -5.67 -14.11
N LYS A 112 -18.36 -5.40 -12.79
CA LYS A 112 -19.34 -4.48 -12.17
C LYS A 112 -19.16 -3.06 -12.71
N GLU A 113 -20.25 -2.29 -12.67
CA GLU A 113 -20.28 -0.89 -13.07
C GLU A 113 -19.33 -0.03 -12.22
N ALA A 114 -18.64 0.91 -12.86
CA ALA A 114 -17.73 1.87 -12.24
C ALA A 114 -18.49 3.04 -11.58
N LYS A 115 -19.44 2.71 -10.69
CA LYS A 115 -20.33 3.68 -10.06
C LYS A 115 -19.89 4.04 -8.63
N PHE A 116 -19.59 5.32 -8.41
CA PHE A 116 -19.21 5.85 -7.10
C PHE A 116 -20.42 5.91 -6.15
N LYS A 117 -20.16 5.90 -4.86
CA LYS A 117 -21.23 5.89 -3.86
C LYS A 117 -21.99 7.20 -3.89
N GLU A 118 -23.28 7.10 -4.20
CA GLU A 118 -24.22 8.18 -4.00
C GLU A 118 -24.55 8.29 -2.51
N THR A 119 -24.42 9.50 -1.97
CA THR A 119 -24.93 9.80 -0.63
C THR A 119 -26.22 10.58 -0.78
N VAL A 120 -27.19 10.27 0.08
CA VAL A 120 -28.43 11.03 0.16
C VAL A 120 -28.18 12.31 0.93
N THR A 121 -28.47 13.44 0.31
CA THR A 121 -28.51 14.76 0.95
C THR A 121 -29.93 15.26 1.08
N TRP A 122 -30.11 16.08 2.11
CA TRP A 122 -31.34 16.76 2.42
C TRP A 122 -31.06 18.26 2.42
N LYS A 123 -31.90 19.00 1.70
CA LYS A 123 -31.94 20.46 1.73
C LYS A 123 -33.32 20.90 2.18
N ILE A 124 -33.39 22.01 2.91
CA ILE A 124 -34.68 22.65 3.14
C ILE A 124 -35.27 23.15 1.81
N SER A 125 -36.58 22.96 1.64
CA SER A 125 -37.32 23.50 0.50
C SER A 125 -37.72 24.95 0.79
N SER A 126 -38.19 25.69 -0.21
CA SER A 126 -38.78 27.03 0.00
C SER A 126 -39.92 26.98 1.02
N LYS A 127 -40.81 25.98 0.94
CA LYS A 127 -41.90 25.78 1.91
C LYS A 127 -41.36 25.50 3.32
N GLY A 128 -40.26 24.76 3.42
CA GLY A 128 -39.59 24.48 4.69
C GLY A 128 -38.93 25.71 5.28
N GLU A 129 -38.39 26.61 4.46
CA GLU A 129 -37.68 27.83 4.88
C GLU A 129 -38.63 28.83 5.56
N PHE A 130 -39.82 29.02 4.97
CA PHE A 130 -40.81 29.99 5.45
C PHE A 130 -41.83 29.41 6.44
N LEU A 131 -41.72 28.12 6.80
CA LEU A 131 -42.64 27.51 7.76
C LEU A 131 -42.46 28.14 9.16
N ASP A 132 -43.54 28.55 9.81
CA ASP A 132 -43.44 28.94 11.22
C ASP A 132 -43.17 27.71 12.12
N LEU A 133 -41.99 27.66 12.72
CA LEU A 133 -41.56 26.56 13.59
C LEU A 133 -42.33 26.52 14.92
N SER A 134 -42.98 27.62 15.32
CA SER A 134 -43.84 27.66 16.50
C SER A 134 -45.04 26.71 16.36
N SER A 135 -45.49 26.47 15.12
CA SER A 135 -46.60 25.55 14.80
C SER A 135 -46.25 24.07 14.97
N MET A 136 -44.97 23.73 15.19
CA MET A 136 -44.47 22.34 15.23
C MET A 136 -44.25 21.78 16.65
N ASN A 137 -44.90 22.34 17.67
CA ASN A 137 -44.71 21.94 19.07
C ASN A 137 -45.01 20.45 19.37
N LYS A 138 -45.90 19.81 18.59
CA LYS A 138 -46.20 18.37 18.70
C LYS A 138 -45.21 17.45 17.97
N ALA A 139 -44.21 17.99 17.28
CA ALA A 139 -43.23 17.24 16.49
C ALA A 139 -41.79 17.75 16.73
N PRO A 140 -41.26 17.61 17.96
CA PRO A 140 -39.97 18.20 18.36
C PRO A 140 -38.79 17.76 17.49
N ASN A 141 -38.75 16.49 17.07
CA ASN A 141 -37.68 15.99 16.19
C ASN A 141 -37.76 16.57 14.76
N GLN A 142 -38.96 16.88 14.26
CA GLN A 142 -39.13 17.52 12.95
C GLN A 142 -38.74 19.00 13.02
N LYS A 143 -39.11 19.68 14.11
CA LYS A 143 -38.69 21.05 14.39
C LYS A 143 -37.16 21.16 14.46
N LYS A 144 -36.52 20.32 15.29
CA LYS A 144 -35.06 20.24 15.42
C LYS A 144 -34.35 20.01 14.07
N ALA A 145 -34.89 19.12 13.23
CA ALA A 145 -34.30 18.84 11.92
C ALA A 145 -34.36 20.07 10.98
N LEU A 146 -35.45 20.85 11.02
CA LEU A 146 -35.59 22.07 10.23
C LEU A 146 -34.72 23.21 10.76
N GLU A 147 -34.60 23.35 12.09
CA GLU A 147 -33.70 24.32 12.72
C GLU A 147 -32.25 24.10 12.28
N ILE A 148 -31.75 22.86 12.41
CA ILE A 148 -30.40 22.48 11.96
C ILE A 148 -30.20 22.78 10.47
N LEU A 149 -31.19 22.45 9.62
CA LEU A 149 -31.06 22.66 8.17
C LEU A 149 -31.16 24.14 7.76
N ARG A 150 -31.82 25.00 8.56
CA ARG A 150 -31.84 26.46 8.37
C ARG A 150 -30.53 27.10 8.79
N GLU A 151 -30.02 26.73 9.96
CA GLU A 151 -28.77 27.27 10.52
C GLU A 151 -27.56 26.97 9.63
N GLU A 152 -27.46 25.76 9.08
CA GLU A 152 -26.34 25.37 8.23
C GLU A 152 -26.38 25.97 6.81
N GLN A 153 -27.47 26.67 6.43
CA GLN A 153 -27.70 27.26 5.09
C GLN A 153 -27.22 26.39 3.91
N GLY A 154 -27.42 25.06 3.99
CA GLY A 154 -26.73 24.11 3.13
C GLY A 154 -27.43 22.75 2.95
N GLU A 155 -26.82 21.90 2.11
CA GLU A 155 -27.23 20.50 1.94
C GLU A 155 -26.47 19.62 2.94
N LEU A 156 -27.18 18.90 3.83
CA LEU A 156 -26.56 17.97 4.78
C LEU A 156 -26.75 16.52 4.35
N SER A 157 -25.74 15.67 4.57
CA SER A 157 -25.88 14.23 4.35
C SER A 157 -26.80 13.60 5.39
N GLN A 158 -27.49 12.54 4.98
CA GLN A 158 -28.27 11.71 5.90
C GLN A 158 -27.43 11.16 7.07
N PHE A 159 -26.14 10.87 6.84
CA PHE A 159 -25.24 10.42 7.91
C PHE A 159 -24.98 11.52 8.94
N HIS A 160 -24.66 12.74 8.49
CA HIS A 160 -24.41 13.87 9.38
C HIS A 160 -25.65 14.22 10.21
N LEU A 161 -26.82 14.25 9.57
CA LEU A 161 -28.10 14.44 10.25
C LEU A 161 -28.36 13.35 11.31
N LYS A 162 -28.00 12.10 11.05
CA LYS A 162 -28.09 11.01 12.04
C LYS A 162 -27.17 11.24 13.24
N VAL A 163 -25.95 11.72 13.02
CA VAL A 163 -25.01 12.08 14.10
C VAL A 163 -25.57 13.22 14.96
N LEU A 164 -26.27 14.18 14.36
CA LEU A 164 -26.99 15.25 15.06
C LEU A 164 -28.31 14.79 15.74
N GLY A 165 -28.58 13.48 15.72
CA GLY A 165 -29.75 12.86 16.35
C GLY A 165 -31.04 12.90 15.52
N ILE A 166 -30.96 13.21 14.22
CA ILE A 166 -32.12 13.23 13.32
C ILE A 166 -32.27 11.88 12.61
N SER A 167 -33.41 11.21 12.84
CA SER A 167 -33.67 9.89 12.25
C SER A 167 -34.08 9.95 10.78
N SER A 168 -33.88 8.84 10.06
CA SER A 168 -34.33 8.70 8.67
C SER A 168 -35.86 8.78 8.52
N GLN A 169 -36.62 8.34 9.55
CA GLN A 169 -38.08 8.47 9.54
C GLN A 169 -38.50 9.95 9.59
N THR A 170 -37.87 10.75 10.45
CA THR A 170 -38.15 12.19 10.54
C THR A 170 -37.89 12.91 9.22
N LEU A 171 -36.76 12.62 8.57
CA LEU A 171 -36.42 13.19 7.25
C LEU A 171 -37.43 12.77 6.17
N SER A 172 -37.85 11.51 6.19
CA SER A 172 -38.85 10.99 5.25
C SER A 172 -40.23 11.64 5.45
N ALA A 173 -40.63 11.88 6.70
CA ALA A 173 -41.88 12.57 7.03
C ALA A 173 -41.87 14.03 6.57
N LEU A 174 -40.78 14.76 6.83
CA LEU A 174 -40.60 16.14 6.37
C LEU A 174 -40.56 16.25 4.84
N TYR A 175 -39.94 15.27 4.16
CA TYR A 175 -39.94 15.17 2.70
C TYR A 175 -41.35 14.96 2.14
N LYS A 176 -42.14 14.04 2.71
CA LYS A 176 -43.53 13.80 2.32
C LYS A 176 -44.41 15.05 2.50
N LYS A 177 -44.13 15.88 3.51
CA LYS A 177 -44.80 17.18 3.73
C LYS A 177 -44.37 18.28 2.75
N GLY A 178 -43.41 17.99 1.88
CA GLY A 178 -42.82 18.94 0.93
C GLY A 178 -41.93 19.99 1.61
N LEU A 179 -41.47 19.75 2.84
CA LEU A 179 -40.64 20.68 3.60
C LEU A 179 -39.15 20.52 3.29
N LEU A 180 -38.73 19.34 2.83
CA LEU A 180 -37.37 19.05 2.39
C LEU A 180 -37.31 18.64 0.93
N LYS A 181 -36.17 18.86 0.29
CA LYS A 181 -35.77 18.27 -0.98
C LYS A 181 -34.71 17.19 -0.72
N LYS A 182 -34.89 16.04 -1.37
CA LYS A 182 -33.95 14.91 -1.34
C LYS A 182 -33.14 14.92 -2.63
N LYS A 183 -31.81 14.85 -2.52
CA LYS A 183 -30.93 14.70 -3.68
C LYS A 183 -29.95 13.55 -3.43
N LYS A 184 -29.61 12.81 -4.48
CA LYS A 184 -28.49 11.87 -4.44
C LYS A 184 -27.29 12.56 -5.05
N VAL A 185 -26.19 12.60 -4.31
CA VAL A 185 -24.97 13.30 -4.75
C VAL A 185 -23.79 12.35 -4.64
N GLU A 186 -23.04 12.24 -5.74
CA GLU A 186 -21.73 11.57 -5.76
C GLU A 186 -20.66 12.54 -5.23
N ARG A 187 -20.57 12.73 -3.92
CA ARG A 187 -19.56 13.60 -3.30
C ARG A 187 -19.03 12.99 -2.02
N LEU A 188 -17.75 13.25 -1.73
CA LEU A 188 -17.21 13.08 -0.39
C LEU A 188 -17.81 14.15 0.53
N PHE A 189 -18.39 13.72 1.63
CA PHE A 189 -18.81 14.65 2.69
C PHE A 189 -17.58 14.98 3.51
N LEU A 190 -17.15 16.24 3.37
CA LEU A 190 -16.16 16.81 4.25
C LEU A 190 -16.91 17.40 5.43
N ASP A 191 -16.63 16.91 6.63
CA ASP A 191 -17.04 17.59 7.84
C ASP A 191 -16.21 18.89 7.94
N THR A 192 -16.79 20.00 7.51
CA THR A 192 -16.14 21.32 7.47
C THR A 192 -15.94 21.92 8.86
N LYS A 193 -16.56 21.34 9.92
CA LYS A 193 -16.48 21.85 11.29
C LYS A 193 -15.33 21.26 12.10
N ARG A 194 -14.72 20.16 11.66
CA ARG A 194 -13.49 19.63 12.27
C ARG A 194 -12.31 20.51 11.87
N ARG A 195 -12.01 21.52 12.68
CA ARG A 195 -10.70 22.18 12.64
C ARG A 195 -9.63 21.11 12.89
N PRO A 196 -8.54 21.06 12.09
CA PRO A 196 -7.44 20.16 12.37
C PRO A 196 -6.89 20.47 13.77
N LEU A 197 -7.21 19.58 14.71
CA LEU A 197 -6.65 19.59 16.05
C LEU A 197 -5.27 18.95 15.98
N SER A 198 -4.26 19.77 15.72
CA SER A 198 -2.90 19.42 16.11
C SER A 198 -2.15 20.69 16.48
N GLU A 199 -1.65 20.75 17.71
CA GLU A 199 -0.49 21.60 18.03
C GLU A 199 0.58 21.33 16.97
N GLU A 200 0.94 22.36 16.21
CA GLU A 200 1.99 22.24 15.22
C GLU A 200 3.30 21.98 15.96
N ARG A 201 3.78 20.73 15.91
CA ARG A 201 5.07 20.36 16.49
C ARG A 201 6.16 21.23 15.87
N LYS A 202 7.01 21.80 16.73
CA LYS A 202 8.18 22.56 16.30
C LYS A 202 9.13 21.62 15.57
N LEU A 203 9.53 22.02 14.37
CA LEU A 203 10.49 21.28 13.56
C LEU A 203 11.90 21.57 14.06
N ASN A 204 12.79 20.60 13.92
CA ASN A 204 14.23 20.85 14.06
C ASN A 204 14.83 21.26 12.70
N SER A 205 16.08 21.74 12.71
CA SER A 205 16.77 22.20 11.49
C SER A 205 16.92 21.12 10.42
N GLU A 206 17.16 19.86 10.82
CA GLU A 206 17.26 18.71 9.90
C GLU A 206 15.93 18.48 9.15
N GLN A 207 14.81 18.55 9.86
CA GLN A 207 13.48 18.40 9.29
C GLN A 207 13.11 19.57 8.37
N GLU A 208 13.43 20.80 8.75
CA GLU A 208 13.16 22.00 7.94
C GLU A 208 13.94 21.97 6.61
N MET A 209 15.23 21.62 6.66
CA MET A 209 16.06 21.45 5.47
C MET A 209 15.53 20.34 4.57
N ALA A 210 15.18 19.18 5.13
CA ALA A 210 14.59 18.08 4.37
C ALA A 210 13.30 18.51 3.66
N ILE A 211 12.38 19.18 4.36
CA ILE A 211 11.13 19.68 3.77
C ILE A 211 11.43 20.67 2.63
N LYS A 212 12.38 21.61 2.83
CA LYS A 212 12.77 22.58 1.81
C LYS A 212 13.26 21.90 0.52
N GLU A 213 14.17 20.95 0.63
CA GLU A 213 14.75 20.26 -0.53
C GLU A 213 13.69 19.46 -1.32
N ILE A 214 12.75 18.83 -0.59
CA ILE A 214 11.66 18.09 -1.23
C ILE A 214 10.71 19.03 -1.98
N LYS A 215 10.39 20.20 -1.40
CA LYS A 215 9.53 21.22 -2.02
C LYS A 215 10.10 21.77 -3.32
N GLU A 216 11.39 22.07 -3.32
CA GLU A 216 12.09 22.57 -4.51
C GLU A 216 12.08 21.53 -5.65
N SER A 217 11.76 20.27 -5.33
CA SER A 217 11.62 19.17 -6.27
C SER A 217 10.19 18.82 -6.67
N PHE A 218 9.19 19.63 -6.30
CA PHE A 218 7.82 19.42 -6.78
C PHE A 218 7.76 19.52 -8.31
N ASP A 219 6.96 18.63 -8.91
CA ASP A 219 6.84 18.46 -10.37
C ASP A 219 8.16 18.08 -11.09
N LEU A 220 9.20 17.69 -10.33
CA LEU A 220 10.44 17.07 -10.81
C LEU A 220 10.46 15.58 -10.45
N ASN A 221 11.18 14.78 -11.24
CA ASN A 221 11.37 13.35 -10.97
C ASN A 221 12.60 13.10 -10.08
N ASN A 222 12.57 13.65 -8.87
CA ASN A 222 13.62 13.40 -7.88
C ASN A 222 13.21 12.27 -6.94
N SER A 223 14.19 11.54 -6.44
CA SER A 223 13.95 10.51 -5.43
C SER A 223 14.81 10.78 -4.21
N PHE A 224 14.20 10.68 -3.05
CA PHE A 224 14.82 11.02 -1.78
C PHE A 224 14.86 9.80 -0.88
N LEU A 225 15.99 9.57 -0.23
CA LEU A 225 16.10 8.64 0.89
C LEU A 225 16.13 9.45 2.19
N ILE A 226 15.05 9.39 2.97
CA ILE A 226 15.05 9.90 4.35
C ILE A 226 15.63 8.81 5.24
N ASN A 227 16.91 8.97 5.61
CA ASN A 227 17.58 8.11 6.59
C ASN A 227 17.49 8.77 7.96
N GLY A 228 16.61 8.27 8.82
CA GLY A 228 16.39 8.87 10.12
C GLY A 228 16.12 7.86 11.22
N VAL A 229 16.84 7.97 12.34
CA VAL A 229 16.69 7.09 13.49
C VAL A 229 15.24 7.04 13.99
N THR A 230 14.84 5.95 14.66
CA THR A 230 13.49 5.86 15.23
C THR A 230 13.25 7.03 16.19
N GLY A 231 12.13 7.73 16.00
CA GLY A 231 11.81 8.95 16.75
C GLY A 231 12.37 10.25 16.18
N SER A 232 13.11 10.24 15.05
CA SER A 232 13.63 11.47 14.41
C SER A 232 12.57 12.34 13.72
N GLY A 233 11.34 11.84 13.60
CA GLY A 233 10.23 12.59 13.01
C GLY A 233 10.15 12.51 11.47
N LYS A 234 10.63 11.42 10.85
CA LYS A 234 10.40 11.12 9.41
C LYS A 234 8.95 11.37 8.98
N THR A 235 8.00 10.92 9.80
CA THR A 235 6.57 11.13 9.58
C THR A 235 6.17 12.60 9.54
N GLU A 236 6.78 13.43 10.37
CA GLU A 236 6.48 14.86 10.37
C GLU A 236 6.95 15.54 9.07
N VAL A 237 8.13 15.17 8.57
CA VAL A 237 8.67 15.68 7.30
C VAL A 237 7.70 15.41 6.15
N TYR A 238 7.26 14.17 5.95
CA TYR A 238 6.35 13.88 4.85
C TYR A 238 4.93 14.43 5.09
N LEU A 239 4.45 14.53 6.34
CA LEU A 239 3.16 15.17 6.63
C LEU A 239 3.16 16.64 6.24
N ARG A 240 4.22 17.39 6.59
CA ARG A 240 4.37 18.82 6.26
C ARG A 240 4.49 19.03 4.76
N THR A 241 5.29 18.21 4.09
CA THR A 241 5.43 18.23 2.63
C THR A 241 4.10 17.96 1.92
N ILE A 242 3.33 16.96 2.38
CA ILE A 242 2.02 16.64 1.82
C ILE A 242 1.02 17.78 2.03
N LYS A 243 1.09 18.48 3.18
CA LYS A 243 0.20 19.62 3.49
C LYS A 243 0.29 20.72 2.45
N GLU A 244 1.48 21.09 2.00
CA GLU A 244 1.61 22.12 0.95
C GLU A 244 1.22 21.61 -0.44
N LEU A 245 1.53 20.35 -0.77
CA LEU A 245 1.09 19.77 -2.04
C LEU A 245 -0.44 19.76 -2.19
N ILE A 246 -1.15 19.48 -1.10
CA ILE A 246 -2.62 19.49 -1.10
C ILE A 246 -3.16 20.91 -1.31
N GLN A 247 -2.49 21.94 -0.80
CA GLN A 247 -2.86 23.34 -1.06
C GLN A 247 -2.74 23.69 -2.56
N GLN A 248 -1.85 23.03 -3.29
CA GLN A 248 -1.73 23.14 -4.76
C GLN A 248 -2.72 22.25 -5.52
N GLY A 249 -3.68 21.63 -4.83
CA GLY A 249 -4.70 20.77 -5.45
C GLY A 249 -4.19 19.39 -5.91
N LYS A 250 -2.98 19.00 -5.49
CA LYS A 250 -2.39 17.68 -5.77
C LYS A 250 -2.88 16.63 -4.76
N GLN A 251 -2.53 15.37 -5.01
CA GLN A 251 -2.82 14.22 -4.17
C GLN A 251 -1.52 13.52 -3.76
N ALA A 252 -1.51 12.87 -2.60
CA ALA A 252 -0.40 12.09 -2.09
C ALA A 252 -0.78 10.61 -1.96
N LEU A 253 0.14 9.72 -2.36
CA LEU A 253 0.08 8.29 -2.06
C LEU A 253 1.11 7.95 -0.98
N VAL A 254 0.68 7.33 0.11
CA VAL A 254 1.54 6.88 1.20
C VAL A 254 1.46 5.37 1.28
N LEU A 255 2.55 4.69 0.95
CA LEU A 255 2.73 3.26 1.06
C LEU A 255 3.27 2.91 2.44
N ILE A 256 2.60 1.97 3.11
CA ILE A 256 3.02 1.41 4.40
C ILE A 256 3.17 -0.12 4.26
N PRO A 257 4.02 -0.77 5.07
CA PRO A 257 4.32 -2.19 4.90
C PRO A 257 3.13 -3.10 5.21
N GLU A 258 2.52 -2.93 6.38
CA GLU A 258 1.50 -3.85 6.88
C GLU A 258 0.14 -3.19 7.15
N ILE A 259 -0.92 -3.99 7.02
CA ILE A 259 -2.31 -3.55 7.25
C ILE A 259 -2.53 -3.16 8.71
N GLY A 260 -1.84 -3.81 9.66
CA GLY A 260 -1.96 -3.52 11.09
C GLY A 260 -1.60 -2.09 11.46
N LEU A 261 -0.68 -1.47 10.71
CA LEU A 261 -0.24 -0.09 10.91
C LEU A 261 -1.16 0.95 10.22
N ALA A 262 -2.07 0.50 9.34
CA ALA A 262 -2.93 1.39 8.57
C ALA A 262 -3.89 2.22 9.44
N PRO A 263 -4.60 1.66 10.45
CA PRO A 263 -5.54 2.45 11.25
C PRO A 263 -4.86 3.55 12.06
N GLN A 264 -3.69 3.28 12.66
CA GLN A 264 -2.94 4.27 13.43
C GLN A 264 -2.44 5.42 12.53
N THR A 265 -1.88 5.06 11.37
CA THR A 265 -1.41 6.02 10.37
C THR A 265 -2.58 6.83 9.81
N GLU A 266 -3.68 6.17 9.44
CA GLU A 266 -4.91 6.83 8.94
C GLU A 266 -5.46 7.83 9.96
N ASN A 267 -5.57 7.46 11.24
CA ASN A 267 -6.03 8.37 12.28
C ASN A 267 -5.11 9.58 12.42
N ARG A 268 -3.79 9.40 12.35
CA ARG A 268 -2.83 10.50 12.40
C ARG A 268 -3.01 11.47 11.23
N PHE A 269 -3.16 10.94 10.01
CA PHE A 269 -3.39 11.76 8.81
C PHE A 269 -4.76 12.45 8.84
N LYS A 270 -5.82 11.77 9.31
CA LYS A 270 -7.17 12.36 9.43
C LYS A 270 -7.23 13.53 10.39
N LYS A 271 -6.40 13.54 11.45
CA LYS A 271 -6.30 14.72 12.35
C LYS A 271 -5.84 15.98 11.62
N ILE A 272 -5.03 15.83 10.57
CA ILE A 272 -4.43 16.95 9.82
C ILE A 272 -5.23 17.28 8.56
N PHE A 273 -5.63 16.27 7.78
CA PHE A 273 -6.26 16.42 6.47
C PHE A 273 -7.78 16.15 6.46
N GLY A 274 -8.36 15.82 7.62
CA GLY A 274 -9.78 15.53 7.78
C GLY A 274 -10.24 14.32 6.95
N GLU A 275 -11.48 14.39 6.46
CA GLU A 275 -12.12 13.31 5.68
C GLU A 275 -11.61 13.20 4.23
N THR A 276 -10.59 13.98 3.85
CA THR A 276 -9.94 13.84 2.54
C THR A 276 -8.93 12.68 2.48
N VAL A 277 -8.72 11.98 3.60
CA VAL A 277 -7.85 10.81 3.72
C VAL A 277 -8.66 9.53 3.56
N ALA A 278 -8.15 8.60 2.75
CA ALA A 278 -8.70 7.24 2.65
C ALA A 278 -7.61 6.17 2.78
N SER A 279 -8.00 5.01 3.29
CA SER A 279 -7.16 3.82 3.28
C SER A 279 -7.54 2.83 2.17
N PHE A 280 -6.54 2.25 1.50
CA PHE A 280 -6.72 1.23 0.47
C PHE A 280 -5.83 0.00 0.74
N HIS A 281 -6.45 -1.08 1.21
CA HIS A 281 -5.79 -2.35 1.51
C HIS A 281 -6.78 -3.52 1.41
N SER A 282 -6.29 -4.76 1.54
CA SER A 282 -7.10 -5.97 1.38
C SER A 282 -8.15 -6.17 2.47
N ALA A 283 -7.96 -5.64 3.68
CA ALA A 283 -8.97 -5.72 4.75
C ALA A 283 -10.20 -4.82 4.53
N LYS A 284 -10.19 -3.91 3.53
CA LYS A 284 -11.40 -3.15 3.14
C LYS A 284 -12.33 -4.02 2.29
N ASN A 285 -13.64 -3.84 2.45
CA ASN A 285 -14.60 -4.60 1.64
C ASN A 285 -14.59 -4.14 0.17
N GLU A 286 -15.17 -4.95 -0.74
CA GLU A 286 -15.14 -4.65 -2.18
C GLU A 286 -15.77 -3.29 -2.54
N ARG A 287 -16.81 -2.87 -1.80
CA ARG A 287 -17.49 -1.59 -2.06
C ARG A 287 -16.61 -0.42 -1.65
N GLU A 288 -16.04 -0.47 -0.45
CA GLU A 288 -15.10 0.54 0.04
C GLU A 288 -13.89 0.67 -0.89
N ARG A 289 -13.32 -0.44 -1.34
CA ARG A 289 -12.20 -0.41 -2.30
C ARG A 289 -12.60 0.23 -3.62
N LEU A 290 -13.80 -0.05 -4.12
CA LEU A 290 -14.31 0.59 -5.33
C LEU A 290 -14.50 2.11 -5.15
N ASP A 291 -15.08 2.52 -4.03
CA ASP A 291 -15.30 3.93 -3.70
C ASP A 291 -13.98 4.68 -3.54
N VAL A 292 -13.01 4.13 -2.81
CA VAL A 292 -11.67 4.72 -2.71
C VAL A 292 -10.99 4.80 -4.07
N TRP A 293 -11.08 3.75 -4.89
CA TRP A 293 -10.49 3.71 -6.24
C TRP A 293 -11.07 4.80 -7.16
N LEU A 294 -12.41 4.90 -7.23
CA LEU A 294 -13.10 5.91 -8.04
C LEU A 294 -12.88 7.32 -7.46
N GLY A 295 -12.85 7.47 -6.13
CA GLY A 295 -12.57 8.73 -5.47
C GLY A 295 -11.15 9.23 -5.73
N ALA A 296 -10.17 8.34 -5.75
CA ALA A 296 -8.79 8.61 -6.12
C ALA A 296 -8.69 9.12 -7.56
N GLN A 297 -9.30 8.39 -8.49
CA GLN A 297 -9.36 8.70 -9.92
C GLN A 297 -10.02 10.07 -10.19
N ARG A 298 -11.02 10.45 -9.37
CA ARG A 298 -11.76 11.70 -9.49
C ARG A 298 -11.10 12.88 -8.76
N GLY A 299 -10.06 12.62 -7.96
CA GLY A 299 -9.38 13.64 -7.15
C GLY A 299 -10.12 14.05 -5.87
N LEU A 300 -11.07 13.22 -5.42
CA LEU A 300 -11.89 13.45 -4.23
C LEU A 300 -11.07 13.24 -2.95
N TYR A 301 -10.27 12.18 -2.87
CA TYR A 301 -9.33 11.96 -1.76
C TYR A 301 -8.01 12.68 -2.02
N LYS A 302 -7.51 13.44 -1.05
CA LYS A 302 -6.25 14.18 -1.14
C LYS A 302 -5.06 13.36 -0.68
N VAL A 303 -5.26 12.48 0.31
CA VAL A 303 -4.25 11.51 0.74
C VAL A 303 -4.84 10.11 0.67
N ILE A 304 -4.07 9.19 0.10
CA ILE A 304 -4.41 7.78 0.14
C ILE A 304 -3.28 7.05 0.85
N ILE A 305 -3.63 6.33 1.90
CA ILE A 305 -2.72 5.46 2.65
C ILE A 305 -3.02 4.03 2.22
N GLY A 306 -2.02 3.25 1.85
CA GLY A 306 -2.27 1.89 1.43
C GLY A 306 -1.06 1.00 1.58
N THR A 307 -1.30 -0.30 1.45
CA THR A 307 -0.21 -1.27 1.38
C THR A 307 0.29 -1.40 -0.06
N ARG A 308 1.20 -2.34 -0.30
CA ARG A 308 1.79 -2.71 -1.60
C ARG A 308 0.85 -2.53 -2.82
N SER A 309 -0.39 -3.04 -2.77
CA SER A 309 -1.32 -3.01 -3.91
C SER A 309 -1.85 -1.64 -4.30
N SER A 310 -1.75 -0.64 -3.41
CA SER A 310 -2.23 0.71 -3.67
C SER A 310 -1.37 1.48 -4.69
N ILE A 311 -0.16 0.98 -5.00
CA ILE A 311 0.71 1.57 -6.01
C ILE A 311 0.11 1.61 -7.42
N PHE A 312 -0.95 0.84 -7.68
CA PHE A 312 -1.66 0.82 -8.98
C PHE A 312 -2.92 1.69 -9.01
N LEU A 313 -3.27 2.39 -7.92
CA LEU A 313 -4.45 3.24 -7.88
C LEU A 313 -4.35 4.38 -8.90
N PRO A 314 -5.38 4.62 -9.75
CA PRO A 314 -5.43 5.81 -10.57
C PRO A 314 -5.67 7.03 -9.69
N MET A 315 -4.87 8.08 -9.87
CA MET A 315 -4.95 9.30 -9.07
C MET A 315 -4.90 10.50 -10.00
N LYS A 316 -5.95 11.34 -9.95
CA LYS A 316 -6.16 12.47 -10.86
C LYS A 316 -4.96 13.40 -10.94
N ASN A 317 -4.47 13.85 -9.79
CA ASN A 317 -3.41 14.84 -9.64
C ASN A 317 -2.34 14.32 -8.66
N LEU A 318 -1.80 13.12 -8.87
CA LEU A 318 -0.73 12.59 -8.02
C LEU A 318 0.47 13.56 -8.04
N GLY A 319 0.89 14.03 -6.87
CA GLY A 319 1.99 14.98 -6.69
C GLY A 319 3.18 14.43 -5.91
N ILE A 320 3.00 13.32 -5.19
CA ILE A 320 4.07 12.69 -4.40
C ILE A 320 3.73 11.24 -4.07
N ILE A 321 4.76 10.40 -4.00
CA ILE A 321 4.65 9.04 -3.46
C ILE A 321 5.62 8.93 -2.27
N VAL A 322 5.10 8.49 -1.12
CA VAL A 322 5.89 8.17 0.07
C VAL A 322 5.88 6.66 0.25
N VAL A 323 7.04 6.07 0.50
CA VAL A 323 7.21 4.68 0.88
C VAL A 323 7.82 4.66 2.27
N ASP A 324 6.97 4.43 3.28
CA ASP A 324 7.39 4.37 4.68
C ASP A 324 7.91 2.97 5.01
N GLU A 325 8.96 2.92 5.83
CA GLU A 325 9.78 1.73 6.06
C GLU A 325 10.18 1.01 4.76
N GLU A 326 10.82 1.74 3.84
CA GLU A 326 11.11 1.27 2.48
C GLU A 326 11.86 -0.08 2.39
N HIS A 327 12.63 -0.42 3.44
CA HIS A 327 13.37 -1.69 3.52
C HIS A 327 12.47 -2.92 3.72
N ASP A 328 11.21 -2.71 4.09
CA ASP A 328 10.32 -3.79 4.48
C ASP A 328 10.01 -4.72 3.30
N VAL A 329 10.24 -6.01 3.53
CA VAL A 329 10.07 -7.07 2.52
C VAL A 329 8.62 -7.24 2.07
N SER A 330 7.63 -6.76 2.83
CA SER A 330 6.21 -6.80 2.46
C SER A 330 5.92 -6.00 1.18
N PHE A 331 6.76 -5.04 0.80
CA PHE A 331 6.64 -4.35 -0.49
C PHE A 331 6.95 -5.25 -1.69
N LYS A 332 7.58 -6.41 -1.48
CA LYS A 332 7.78 -7.44 -2.51
C LYS A 332 6.64 -8.45 -2.51
N GLN A 333 5.94 -8.60 -3.63
CA GLN A 333 4.96 -9.66 -3.85
C GLN A 333 5.70 -10.99 -4.11
N SER A 334 5.36 -12.04 -3.36
CA SER A 334 5.97 -13.37 -3.47
C SER A 334 5.25 -14.32 -4.43
N ASP A 335 3.93 -14.15 -4.60
CA ASP A 335 3.10 -15.03 -5.45
C ASP A 335 2.62 -14.33 -6.74
N ARG A 336 2.50 -15.11 -7.82
CA ARG A 336 2.09 -14.67 -9.17
C ARG A 336 2.97 -13.54 -9.72
N PHE A 337 2.39 -12.35 -9.94
CA PHE A 337 3.10 -11.18 -10.42
C PHE A 337 4.06 -10.65 -9.34
N ARG A 338 5.32 -11.09 -9.33
CA ARG A 338 6.32 -10.83 -8.28
C ARG A 338 6.97 -9.43 -8.33
N TYR A 339 6.15 -8.38 -8.27
CA TYR A 339 6.64 -7.00 -8.29
C TYR A 339 7.11 -6.48 -6.93
N SER A 340 7.96 -5.44 -6.97
CA SER A 340 8.31 -4.59 -5.82
C SER A 340 7.52 -3.28 -5.89
N ALA A 341 6.67 -2.98 -4.90
CA ALA A 341 5.94 -1.70 -4.88
C ALA A 341 6.87 -0.48 -4.73
N ARG A 342 7.99 -0.64 -4.02
CA ARG A 342 9.04 0.39 -3.93
C ARG A 342 9.58 0.75 -5.31
N ASP A 343 9.97 -0.26 -6.10
CA ASP A 343 10.59 -0.02 -7.40
C ASP A 343 9.55 0.49 -8.41
N ILE A 344 8.30 -0.01 -8.33
CA ILE A 344 7.18 0.56 -9.09
C ILE A 344 6.93 2.01 -8.67
N ALA A 345 7.05 2.37 -7.39
CA ALA A 345 6.88 3.75 -6.93
C ALA A 345 7.90 4.69 -7.58
N LEU A 346 9.17 4.30 -7.63
CA LEU A 346 10.23 5.07 -8.31
C LEU A 346 9.91 5.25 -9.81
N TYR A 347 9.53 4.18 -10.50
CA TYR A 347 9.17 4.27 -11.92
C TYR A 347 7.88 5.08 -12.16
N ARG A 348 6.89 4.92 -11.29
CA ARG A 348 5.64 5.69 -11.32
C ARG A 348 5.92 7.17 -11.07
N GLY A 349 6.85 7.51 -10.18
CA GLY A 349 7.38 8.86 -9.97
C GLY A 349 7.92 9.46 -11.25
N LYS A 350 8.72 8.68 -11.99
CA LYS A 350 9.28 9.06 -13.29
C LYS A 350 8.21 9.35 -14.35
N ILE A 351 7.25 8.45 -14.54
CA ILE A 351 6.15 8.67 -15.51
C ILE A 351 5.33 9.91 -15.11
N ASN A 352 5.14 10.13 -13.81
CA ASN A 352 4.32 11.24 -13.32
C ASN A 352 5.08 12.57 -13.21
N LYS A 353 6.41 12.56 -13.26
CA LYS A 353 7.30 13.69 -12.97
C LYS A 353 7.05 14.25 -11.57
N ILE A 354 7.14 13.38 -10.57
CA ILE A 354 6.88 13.74 -9.16
C ILE A 354 7.96 13.18 -8.25
N PRO A 355 8.18 13.81 -7.08
CA PRO A 355 9.10 13.28 -6.10
C PRO A 355 8.61 11.96 -5.49
N VAL A 356 9.56 11.07 -5.20
CA VAL A 356 9.35 9.84 -4.44
C VAL A 356 10.21 9.87 -3.19
N LEU A 357 9.59 9.63 -2.03
CA LEU A 357 10.27 9.59 -0.75
C LEU A 357 10.34 8.15 -0.25
N LEU A 358 11.55 7.65 -0.07
CA LEU A 358 11.85 6.40 0.59
C LEU A 358 12.24 6.74 2.03
N ALA A 359 11.40 6.42 3.00
CA ALA A 359 11.65 6.75 4.40
C ALA A 359 12.03 5.49 5.17
N SER A 360 13.13 5.54 5.93
CA SER A 360 13.47 4.45 6.84
C SER A 360 14.47 4.85 7.93
N ALA A 361 14.44 4.14 9.06
CA ALA A 361 15.53 4.13 10.04
C ALA A 361 16.66 3.18 9.67
N THR A 362 16.36 2.14 8.89
CA THR A 362 17.31 1.11 8.44
C THR A 362 17.16 0.95 6.93
N PRO A 363 17.65 1.92 6.13
CA PRO A 363 17.54 1.84 4.69
C PRO A 363 18.08 0.52 4.13
N SER A 364 17.43 0.03 3.08
CA SER A 364 17.88 -1.14 2.34
C SER A 364 19.23 -0.87 1.67
N ALA A 365 20.00 -1.94 1.47
CA ALA A 365 21.30 -1.84 0.81
C ALA A 365 21.20 -1.26 -0.60
N GLU A 366 20.11 -1.58 -1.33
CA GLU A 366 19.87 -1.05 -2.68
C GLU A 366 19.61 0.45 -2.67
N SER A 367 18.84 0.96 -1.69
CA SER A 367 18.59 2.40 -1.53
C SER A 367 19.85 3.16 -1.15
N ILE A 368 20.69 2.61 -0.26
CA ILE A 368 21.99 3.18 0.09
C ILE A 368 22.92 3.20 -1.12
N HIS A 369 22.97 2.11 -1.89
CA HIS A 369 23.77 2.05 -3.11
C HIS A 369 23.31 3.10 -4.12
N ASN A 370 21.99 3.27 -4.32
CA ASN A 370 21.44 4.28 -5.22
C ASN A 370 21.73 5.71 -4.76
N VAL A 371 21.85 5.98 -3.45
CA VAL A 371 22.40 7.25 -2.96
C VAL A 371 23.87 7.39 -3.38
N ALA A 372 24.69 6.37 -3.14
CA ALA A 372 26.12 6.40 -3.45
C ALA A 372 26.41 6.65 -4.94
N VAL A 373 25.56 6.15 -5.83
CA VAL A 373 25.67 6.38 -7.29
C VAL A 373 24.87 7.60 -7.78
N GLY A 374 24.35 8.45 -6.88
CA GLY A 374 23.68 9.71 -7.22
C GLY A 374 22.28 9.58 -7.83
N LYS A 375 21.63 8.41 -7.71
CA LYS A 375 20.24 8.21 -8.15
C LYS A 375 19.21 8.69 -7.12
N HIS A 376 19.57 8.71 -5.84
CA HIS A 376 18.74 9.22 -4.75
C HIS A 376 19.46 10.34 -4.00
N ASN A 377 18.72 11.39 -3.63
CA ASN A 377 19.20 12.43 -2.74
C ASN A 377 19.02 11.98 -1.29
N LEU A 378 20.04 12.11 -0.46
CA LEU A 378 20.00 11.65 0.93
C LEU A 378 19.58 12.79 1.87
N LEU A 379 18.51 12.56 2.63
CA LEU A 379 18.04 13.44 3.70
C LEU A 379 18.27 12.76 5.04
N LYS A 380 19.23 13.25 5.82
CA LYS A 380 19.58 12.66 7.13
C LYS A 380 18.80 13.31 8.26
N LEU A 381 18.21 12.49 9.13
CA LEU A 381 17.58 12.92 10.38
C LEU A 381 18.22 12.13 11.55
N GLU A 382 19.35 12.63 12.05
CA GLU A 382 20.20 11.91 13.01
C GLU A 382 19.71 12.08 14.45
N ARG A 383 18.94 13.14 14.74
CA ARG A 383 18.48 13.46 16.09
C ARG A 383 17.02 13.05 16.31
N ARG A 384 16.72 12.47 17.49
CA ARG A 384 15.33 12.24 17.89
C ARG A 384 14.61 13.58 18.11
N ALA A 385 13.40 13.70 17.58
CA ALA A 385 12.62 14.93 17.65
C ALA A 385 12.22 15.33 19.08
N THR A 386 12.16 14.36 19.99
CA THR A 386 11.85 14.56 21.43
C THR A 386 13.10 14.74 22.30
N GLY A 387 14.31 14.63 21.74
CA GLY A 387 15.57 14.73 22.49
C GLY A 387 15.97 13.51 23.32
N ALA A 388 15.28 12.37 23.18
CA ALA A 388 15.62 11.15 23.91
C ALA A 388 16.94 10.51 23.45
N ASP A 389 17.71 9.96 24.38
CA ASP A 389 19.01 9.32 24.12
C ASP A 389 18.89 7.97 23.39
N LEU A 390 19.94 7.61 22.66
CA LEU A 390 20.07 6.29 22.02
C LEU A 390 20.32 5.19 23.08
N PRO A 391 19.87 3.95 22.85
CA PRO A 391 20.12 2.85 23.77
C PRO A 391 21.62 2.55 23.90
N SER A 392 22.03 2.06 25.06
CA SER A 392 23.36 1.47 25.27
C SER A 392 23.38 0.03 24.76
N PHE A 393 24.54 -0.40 24.26
CA PHE A 393 24.77 -1.77 23.78
C PHE A 393 25.87 -2.43 24.60
N LEU A 394 25.60 -3.63 25.12
CA LEU A 394 26.58 -4.44 25.86
C LEU A 394 26.85 -5.75 25.11
N PRO A 395 27.99 -5.89 24.40
CA PRO A 395 28.32 -7.12 23.70
C PRO A 395 28.78 -8.22 24.68
N VAL A 396 28.08 -9.35 24.71
CA VAL A 396 28.45 -10.52 25.52
C VAL A 396 29.21 -11.54 24.65
N ASN A 397 30.47 -11.83 25.01
CA ASN A 397 31.26 -12.83 24.32
C ASN A 397 30.89 -14.25 24.80
N LEU A 398 30.37 -15.08 23.88
CA LEU A 398 29.93 -16.45 24.18
C LEU A 398 31.05 -17.50 24.11
N LYS A 399 32.26 -17.15 23.67
CA LYS A 399 33.37 -18.11 23.51
C LYS A 399 33.69 -18.78 24.86
N LYS A 400 33.73 -20.12 24.85
CA LYS A 400 34.03 -20.98 26.01
C LYS A 400 33.02 -20.91 27.18
N LYS A 401 31.89 -20.22 27.01
CA LYS A 401 30.82 -20.21 28.02
C LYS A 401 29.93 -21.43 27.87
N SER A 402 29.43 -21.93 29.00
CA SER A 402 28.29 -22.85 28.98
C SER A 402 27.05 -22.02 28.69
N LEU A 403 26.23 -22.48 27.75
CA LEU A 403 24.96 -21.84 27.40
C LEU A 403 23.83 -22.75 27.85
N THR A 404 22.83 -22.17 28.52
CA THR A 404 21.60 -22.87 28.89
C THR A 404 20.54 -22.52 27.86
N GLU A 405 20.14 -23.49 27.05
CA GLU A 405 19.14 -23.30 25.98
C GLU A 405 19.44 -22.11 25.03
N GLY A 406 20.73 -21.78 24.86
CA GLY A 406 21.21 -20.67 24.01
C GLY A 406 21.46 -19.34 24.73
N PHE A 407 21.16 -19.26 26.03
CA PHE A 407 21.39 -18.07 26.85
C PHE A 407 22.69 -18.19 27.66
N SER A 408 23.41 -17.07 27.80
CA SER A 408 24.50 -16.95 28.78
C SER A 408 23.94 -16.60 30.15
N GLU A 409 24.65 -16.99 31.20
CA GLU A 409 24.29 -16.67 32.59
C GLU A 409 24.08 -15.16 32.80
N GLU A 410 24.99 -14.32 32.29
CA GLU A 410 24.88 -12.86 32.44
C GLU A 410 23.66 -12.26 31.72
N LEU A 411 23.18 -12.93 30.66
CA LEU A 411 21.97 -12.49 29.97
C LEU A 411 20.73 -12.87 30.77
N LEU A 412 20.70 -14.06 31.38
CA LEU A 412 19.60 -14.50 32.24
C LEU A 412 19.46 -13.60 33.48
N GLU A 413 20.57 -13.27 34.13
CA GLU A 413 20.60 -12.32 35.24
C GLU A 413 20.06 -10.94 34.84
N SER A 414 20.48 -10.43 33.68
CA SER A 414 19.99 -9.14 33.17
C SER A 414 18.50 -9.16 32.85
N ILE A 415 17.98 -10.29 32.35
CA ILE A 415 16.55 -10.49 32.10
C ILE A 415 15.77 -10.47 33.42
N GLU A 416 16.26 -11.22 34.41
CA GLU A 416 15.64 -11.30 35.73
C GLU A 416 15.60 -9.94 36.43
N ASP A 417 16.69 -9.17 36.38
CA ASP A 417 16.77 -7.81 36.93
C ASP A 417 15.72 -6.86 36.33
N GLU A 418 15.53 -6.90 35.02
CA GLU A 418 14.52 -6.06 34.35
C GLU A 418 13.09 -6.51 34.66
N LEU A 419 12.84 -7.82 34.74
CA LEU A 419 11.54 -8.35 35.14
C LEU A 419 11.21 -8.01 36.60
N ASN A 420 12.19 -8.08 37.51
CA ASN A 420 12.05 -7.68 38.91
C ASN A 420 11.71 -6.19 39.07
N ARG A 421 12.10 -5.36 38.09
CA ARG A 421 11.72 -3.94 38.00
C ARG A 421 10.34 -3.70 37.36
N ASN A 422 9.59 -4.76 37.06
CA ASN A 422 8.34 -4.73 36.29
C ASN A 422 8.49 -4.16 34.87
N ASN A 423 9.70 -4.24 34.30
CA ASN A 423 9.92 -3.91 32.90
C ASN A 423 9.61 -5.12 32.00
N GLN A 424 9.53 -4.88 30.69
CA GLN A 424 9.34 -5.94 29.70
C GLN A 424 10.65 -6.21 28.96
N VAL A 425 10.92 -7.48 28.70
CA VAL A 425 12.08 -7.94 27.93
C VAL A 425 11.61 -8.48 26.59
N LEU A 426 12.28 -8.07 25.51
CA LEU A 426 12.07 -8.61 24.17
C LEU A 426 13.30 -9.40 23.74
N ILE A 427 13.11 -10.68 23.43
CA ILE A 427 14.17 -11.57 22.96
C ILE A 427 13.98 -11.81 21.47
N PHE A 428 14.98 -11.42 20.68
CA PHE A 428 14.97 -11.61 19.24
C PHE A 428 15.71 -12.89 18.86
N LEU A 429 15.03 -13.76 18.13
CA LEU A 429 15.58 -14.98 17.55
C LEU A 429 15.48 -14.91 16.03
N ASN A 430 16.42 -15.56 15.35
CA ASN A 430 16.29 -15.75 13.90
C ASN A 430 15.05 -16.59 13.59
N ARG A 431 14.33 -16.22 12.52
CA ARG A 431 13.06 -16.84 12.10
C ARG A 431 13.16 -18.38 11.97
N ARG A 432 12.06 -19.09 12.24
CA ARG A 432 11.91 -20.55 12.07
C ARG A 432 12.50 -21.02 10.72
N GLY A 433 13.50 -21.91 10.78
CA GLY A 433 13.87 -22.79 9.66
C GLY A 433 15.03 -22.36 8.74
N TYR A 434 15.98 -21.54 9.17
CA TYR A 434 17.21 -21.39 8.38
C TYR A 434 18.10 -22.64 8.47
N ALA A 435 18.65 -22.98 7.30
CA ALA A 435 19.74 -23.89 7.05
C ALA A 435 20.83 -23.87 8.16
N SER A 436 20.81 -24.85 9.05
CA SER A 436 21.74 -24.93 10.17
C SER A 436 23.16 -25.17 9.65
N SER A 437 24.02 -24.15 9.70
CA SER A 437 25.44 -24.36 9.48
C SER A 437 25.99 -25.21 10.63
N LEU A 438 26.95 -26.09 10.34
CA LEU A 438 27.63 -26.89 11.37
C LEU A 438 28.71 -26.03 12.05
N ILE A 439 28.60 -25.83 13.36
CA ILE A 439 29.51 -25.00 14.16
C ILE A 439 30.13 -25.80 15.29
N CYS A 440 31.45 -25.68 15.53
CA CYS A 440 32.11 -26.29 16.67
C CYS A 440 31.94 -25.43 17.94
N LYS A 441 31.36 -26.00 19.00
CA LYS A 441 31.15 -25.29 20.29
C LYS A 441 32.44 -24.85 20.98
N SER A 442 33.54 -25.57 20.75
CA SER A 442 34.79 -25.33 21.48
C SER A 442 35.64 -24.20 20.89
N CYS A 443 35.65 -24.04 19.57
CA CYS A 443 36.51 -23.05 18.90
C CYS A 443 35.78 -22.10 17.95
N GLY A 444 34.49 -22.33 17.67
CA GLY A 444 33.70 -21.51 16.76
C GLY A 444 33.96 -21.77 15.27
N TRP A 445 34.66 -22.86 14.92
CA TRP A 445 34.80 -23.27 13.51
C TRP A 445 33.43 -23.46 12.86
N VAL A 446 33.25 -22.93 11.66
CA VAL A 446 32.03 -23.05 10.85
C VAL A 446 32.35 -23.84 9.58
N SER A 447 31.45 -24.74 9.18
CA SER A 447 31.60 -25.50 7.94
C SER A 447 31.46 -24.60 6.72
N ASN A 448 32.57 -24.37 6.02
CA ASN A 448 32.65 -23.59 4.78
C ASN A 448 32.82 -24.50 3.56
N CYS A 449 32.32 -24.03 2.42
CA CYS A 449 32.47 -24.71 1.15
C CYS A 449 33.83 -24.38 0.52
N GLU A 450 34.68 -25.37 0.35
CA GLU A 450 35.99 -25.23 -0.32
C GLU A 450 35.92 -24.82 -1.81
N ARG A 451 34.73 -24.79 -2.41
CA ARG A 451 34.57 -24.39 -3.83
C ARG A 451 34.17 -22.93 -4.03
N CYS A 452 33.55 -22.28 -3.03
CA CYS A 452 32.95 -20.95 -3.22
C CYS A 452 32.84 -20.13 -1.93
N ASP A 453 33.55 -20.55 -0.87
CA ASP A 453 33.64 -19.91 0.45
C ASP A 453 32.32 -19.66 1.21
N ALA A 454 31.17 -20.08 0.65
CA ALA A 454 29.87 -20.03 1.32
C ALA A 454 29.77 -21.06 2.46
N HIS A 455 28.98 -20.77 3.49
CA HIS A 455 28.69 -21.74 4.55
C HIS A 455 27.91 -22.95 4.02
N MET A 456 28.23 -24.14 4.54
CA MET A 456 27.53 -25.38 4.22
C MET A 456 26.40 -25.63 5.21
N THR A 457 25.25 -26.02 4.68
CA THR A 457 24.03 -26.34 5.43
C THR A 457 23.97 -27.80 5.79
N VAL A 458 23.66 -28.11 7.05
CA VAL A 458 23.34 -29.47 7.50
C VAL A 458 21.93 -29.83 7.04
N HIS A 459 21.83 -30.84 6.19
CA HIS A 459 20.59 -31.55 5.88
C HIS A 459 20.55 -32.84 6.69
N TYR A 460 19.40 -33.21 7.24
CA TYR A 460 19.26 -34.42 8.07
C TYR A 460 18.77 -35.63 7.29
N ASN A 461 18.15 -35.43 6.11
CA ASN A 461 17.64 -36.52 5.28
C ASN A 461 17.87 -36.23 3.78
N PRO A 462 18.94 -36.75 3.16
CA PRO A 462 20.04 -37.51 3.77
C PRO A 462 20.92 -36.62 4.68
N LYS A 463 21.64 -37.23 5.64
CA LYS A 463 22.54 -36.53 6.57
C LYS A 463 23.81 -36.04 5.86
N ILE A 464 23.77 -34.84 5.28
CA ILE A 464 24.88 -34.27 4.49
C ILE A 464 25.08 -32.79 4.79
N LEU A 465 26.29 -32.30 4.50
CA LEU A 465 26.57 -30.89 4.32
C LEU A 465 26.35 -30.52 2.85
N LEU A 466 25.45 -29.57 2.58
CA LEU A 466 25.16 -29.07 1.25
C LEU A 466 25.49 -27.57 1.16
N CYS A 467 26.27 -27.19 0.17
CA CYS A 467 26.42 -25.79 -0.20
C CYS A 467 25.30 -25.36 -1.15
N HIS A 468 24.43 -24.43 -0.77
CA HIS A 468 23.35 -23.93 -1.64
C HIS A 468 23.82 -22.95 -2.74
N HIS A 469 25.10 -22.56 -2.72
CA HIS A 469 25.67 -21.68 -3.73
C HIS A 469 26.23 -22.46 -4.94
N CYS A 470 27.05 -23.49 -4.71
CA CYS A 470 27.68 -24.29 -5.78
C CYS A 470 27.21 -25.76 -5.83
N ASN A 471 26.24 -26.13 -4.98
CA ASN A 471 25.68 -27.49 -4.87
C ASN A 471 26.70 -28.58 -4.44
N ASN A 472 27.86 -28.19 -3.92
CA ASN A 472 28.86 -29.13 -3.40
C ASN A 472 28.31 -29.86 -2.18
N LYS A 473 28.55 -31.18 -2.12
CA LYS A 473 28.08 -32.07 -1.06
C LYS A 473 29.26 -32.64 -0.30
N LYS A 474 29.13 -32.71 1.03
CA LYS A 474 30.09 -33.38 1.91
C LYS A 474 29.36 -34.17 2.98
N GLU A 475 30.05 -35.14 3.56
CA GLU A 475 29.56 -35.82 4.75
C GLU A 475 29.65 -34.89 5.96
N VAL A 476 28.74 -35.07 6.93
CA VAL A 476 28.80 -34.34 8.19
C VAL A 476 29.96 -34.89 9.02
N ILE A 477 30.95 -34.05 9.32
CA ILE A 477 32.12 -34.42 10.11
C ILE A 477 31.77 -34.63 11.59
N SER A 478 32.47 -35.56 12.23
CA SER A 478 32.33 -35.88 13.67
C SER A 478 33.43 -35.27 14.55
N ILE A 479 34.52 -34.79 13.95
CA ILE A 479 35.67 -34.18 14.65
C ILE A 479 35.98 -32.82 14.01
N CYS A 480 36.13 -31.78 14.83
CA CYS A 480 36.45 -30.44 14.37
C CYS A 480 37.85 -30.39 13.73
N PRO A 481 37.99 -29.87 12.50
CA PRO A 481 39.30 -29.81 11.85
C PRO A 481 40.24 -28.81 12.53
N SER A 482 39.69 -27.79 13.19
CA SER A 482 40.44 -26.71 13.86
C SER A 482 40.94 -27.12 15.26
N CYS A 483 40.05 -27.57 16.16
CA CYS A 483 40.42 -27.84 17.56
C CYS A 483 40.35 -29.32 17.96
N LYS A 484 40.05 -30.23 17.02
CA LYS A 484 39.94 -31.69 17.24
C LYS A 484 38.89 -32.13 18.26
N ASN A 485 38.05 -31.23 18.77
CA ASN A 485 36.93 -31.56 19.62
C ASN A 485 35.75 -32.13 18.81
N ASN A 486 34.86 -32.89 19.45
CA ASN A 486 33.70 -33.54 18.80
C ASN A 486 32.36 -32.84 19.10
N ARG A 487 32.40 -31.70 19.80
CA ARG A 487 31.21 -30.93 20.16
C ARG A 487 30.80 -29.99 19.03
N PHE A 488 29.83 -30.43 18.24
CA PHE A 488 29.19 -29.62 17.20
C PHE A 488 27.77 -29.22 17.57
N GLU A 489 27.34 -28.10 17.00
CA GLU A 489 25.97 -27.62 17.04
C GLU A 489 25.53 -27.24 15.64
N SER A 490 24.26 -27.50 15.38
CA SER A 490 23.53 -27.06 14.20
C SER A 490 22.51 -26.04 14.69
N PHE A 491 22.76 -24.76 14.44
CA PHE A 491 21.93 -23.70 15.03
C PHE A 491 20.52 -23.64 14.42
N GLY A 492 19.57 -23.51 15.33
CA GLY A 492 18.16 -23.20 15.09
C GLY A 492 17.44 -23.16 16.45
N LEU A 493 17.66 -22.12 17.26
CA LEU A 493 16.85 -21.89 18.46
C LEU A 493 15.43 -21.56 18.00
N GLY A 494 14.57 -22.57 17.95
CA GLY A 494 13.17 -22.39 17.61
C GLY A 494 12.47 -21.57 18.70
N THR A 495 11.50 -20.74 18.30
CA THR A 495 10.71 -19.94 19.24
C THR A 495 10.04 -20.79 20.32
N GLU A 496 9.58 -21.99 19.97
CA GLU A 496 8.93 -22.95 20.88
C GLU A 496 9.90 -23.51 21.95
N ARG A 497 11.19 -23.62 21.61
CA ARG A 497 12.20 -24.13 22.53
C ARG A 497 12.55 -23.09 23.59
N VAL A 498 12.61 -21.82 23.19
CA VAL A 498 12.85 -20.71 24.11
C VAL A 498 11.63 -20.46 25.01
N GLU A 499 10.42 -20.54 24.48
CA GLU A 499 9.17 -20.41 25.26
C GLU A 499 9.00 -21.51 26.32
N ASN A 500 9.47 -22.74 26.07
CA ASN A 500 9.41 -23.80 27.09
C ASN A 500 10.47 -23.63 28.20
N PHE A 501 11.51 -22.84 27.94
CA PHE A 501 12.64 -22.67 28.85
C PHE A 501 12.50 -21.46 29.76
N LEU A 502 12.06 -20.32 29.20
CA LEU A 502 11.78 -19.07 29.92
C LEU A 502 10.38 -19.12 30.53
#